data_AF-A0A2P2C8X0-F1
#
_entry.id   AF-A0A2P2C8X0-F1
#
_cell.length_a   1.000
_cell.length_b   1.000
_cell.length_c   1.000
_cell.angle_alpha   90.00
_cell.angle_beta   90.00
_cell.angle_gamma   90.00
#
_symmetry.space_group_name_H-M   'P 1'
#
loop_
_entity.id
_entity.type
_entity.pdbx_description
1 polymer ?
#
loop_
_entity_poly.entity_id
_entity_poly.type
_entity_poly.pdbx_seq_one_letter_code
_entity_poly.pdbx_strand_id
1 'polypeptide(L)'
;MAGSTARGRLAAYVEGVVSYADAHRAPMSALLQVAMAGGGGATTHESSDLSHLERILEDGQAQGEMRAFDVRVMATTVQRAVETVPFQLQADPDLDCAAYARELVELFDRATRADG
;
A
#
# COMPACT_ATOMS: atom_id res chain seq x y z
N MET A 1 -18.73 -9.52 5.72
CA MET A 1 -17.87 -9.01 6.81
C MET A 1 -16.41 -9.01 6.36
N ALA A 2 -16.05 -8.21 5.35
CA ALA A 2 -14.67 -8.13 4.87
C ALA A 2 -13.80 -7.26 5.80
N GLY A 3 -14.36 -6.22 6.44
CA GLY A 3 -13.61 -5.34 7.34
C GLY A 3 -13.22 -5.94 8.71
N SER A 4 -13.61 -7.18 9.03
CA SER A 4 -13.30 -7.82 10.32
C SER A 4 -12.10 -8.77 10.27
N THR A 5 -11.70 -9.24 9.09
CA THR A 5 -10.56 -10.17 8.91
C THR A 5 -9.27 -9.42 8.66
N ALA A 6 -8.12 -9.99 8.98
CA ALA A 6 -6.82 -9.37 8.71
C ALA A 6 -6.60 -9.18 7.20
N ARG A 7 -6.99 -10.18 6.40
CA ARG A 7 -6.93 -10.10 4.92
C ARG A 7 -7.75 -8.95 4.36
N GLY A 8 -8.97 -8.76 4.88
CA GLY A 8 -9.83 -7.67 4.42
C GLY A 8 -9.39 -6.30 4.93
N ARG A 9 -8.76 -6.21 6.12
CA ARG A 9 -8.09 -4.97 6.56
C ARG A 9 -6.91 -4.59 5.67
N LEU A 10 -6.09 -5.57 5.25
CA LEU A 10 -5.00 -5.34 4.32
C LEU A 10 -5.52 -4.87 2.95
N ALA A 11 -6.57 -5.52 2.43
CA ALA A 11 -7.21 -5.10 1.18
C ALA A 11 -7.74 -3.67 1.26
N ALA A 12 -8.49 -3.35 2.32
CA ALA A 12 -9.05 -2.02 2.53
C ALA A 12 -7.97 -0.93 2.67
N TYR A 13 -6.82 -1.25 3.28
CA TYR A 13 -5.68 -0.35 3.33
C TYR A 13 -5.16 -0.03 1.92
N VAL A 14 -4.91 -1.05 1.09
CA VAL A 14 -4.40 -0.87 -0.29
C VAL A 14 -5.39 -0.07 -1.14
N GLU A 15 -6.67 -0.46 -1.12
CA GLU A 15 -7.74 0.24 -1.86
C GLU A 15 -7.89 1.68 -1.37
N GLY A 16 -7.81 1.92 -0.06
CA GLY A 16 -7.90 3.24 0.54
C GLY A 16 -6.79 4.18 0.09
N VAL A 17 -5.54 3.71 0.09
CA VAL A 17 -4.39 4.54 -0.36
C VAL A 17 -4.48 4.83 -1.85
N VAL A 18 -4.79 3.82 -2.69
CA VAL A 18 -4.88 4.00 -4.14
C VAL A 18 -6.05 4.93 -4.50
N SER A 19 -7.23 4.73 -3.90
CA SER A 19 -8.40 5.60 -4.14
C SER A 19 -8.18 7.03 -3.66
N TYR A 20 -7.41 7.23 -2.58
CA TYR A 20 -7.02 8.57 -2.14
C TYR A 20 -6.13 9.27 -3.18
N ALA A 21 -5.11 8.57 -3.70
CA ALA A 21 -4.26 9.12 -4.75
C ALA A 21 -5.07 9.44 -6.02
N ASP A 22 -6.03 8.57 -6.37
CA ASP A 22 -6.92 8.75 -7.50
C ASP A 22 -7.86 9.95 -7.34
N ALA A 23 -8.42 10.17 -6.16
CA ALA A 23 -9.27 11.32 -5.89
C ALA A 23 -8.49 12.65 -5.86
N HIS A 24 -7.17 12.61 -5.67
CA HIS A 24 -6.32 13.79 -5.47
C HIS A 24 -5.15 13.88 -6.47
N ARG A 25 -5.36 13.48 -7.74
CA ARG A 25 -4.30 13.44 -8.76
C ARG A 25 -3.52 14.76 -8.91
N ALA A 26 -4.21 15.90 -8.95
CA ALA A 26 -3.56 17.20 -9.14
C ALA A 26 -2.66 17.62 -7.95
N PRO A 27 -3.14 17.58 -6.69
CA PRO A 27 -2.28 17.76 -5.52
C PRO A 27 -1.09 16.78 -5.49
N MET A 28 -1.31 15.49 -5.78
CA MET A 28 -0.26 14.48 -5.78
C MET A 28 0.81 14.75 -6.86
N SER A 29 0.39 15.17 -8.06
CA SER A 29 1.32 15.58 -9.12
C SER A 29 2.15 16.80 -8.72
N ALA A 30 1.55 17.78 -8.02
CA ALA A 30 2.30 18.96 -7.57
C ALA A 30 3.34 18.59 -6.50
N LEU A 31 2.99 17.73 -5.53
CA LEU A 31 3.92 17.23 -4.53
C LEU A 31 5.09 16.47 -5.16
N LEU A 32 4.82 15.61 -6.14
CA LEU A 32 5.86 14.91 -6.89
C LEU A 32 6.79 15.88 -7.64
N GLN A 33 6.25 16.90 -8.30
CA GLN A 33 7.06 17.90 -9.00
C GLN A 33 7.99 18.65 -8.04
N VAL A 34 7.50 19.04 -6.86
CA VAL A 34 8.32 19.69 -5.82
C VAL A 34 9.41 18.76 -5.31
N ALA A 35 9.08 17.48 -5.06
CA ALA A 35 10.05 16.48 -4.62
C ALA A 35 11.16 16.25 -5.67
N MET A 36 10.78 16.09 -6.94
CA MET A 36 11.72 15.89 -8.05
C MET A 36 12.57 17.13 -8.36
N ALA A 37 12.06 18.33 -8.08
CA ALA A 37 12.82 19.58 -8.18
C ALA A 37 13.83 19.78 -7.04
N GLY A 38 13.96 18.83 -6.11
CA GLY A 38 14.82 18.95 -4.93
C GLY A 38 14.29 19.92 -3.87
N GLY A 39 13.05 20.39 -4.02
CA GLY A 39 12.39 21.32 -3.09
C GLY A 39 11.96 20.69 -1.76
N GLY A 40 12.17 19.37 -1.60
CA GLY A 40 11.78 18.61 -0.41
C GLY A 40 12.84 18.53 0.70
N GLY A 41 14.00 19.17 0.53
CA GLY A 41 15.16 18.95 1.42
C GLY A 41 15.66 17.50 1.32
N ALA A 42 16.87 17.23 1.81
CA ALA A 42 17.40 15.88 1.82
C ALA A 42 16.38 14.92 2.47
N THR A 43 15.88 13.96 1.69
CA THR A 43 15.03 12.86 2.13
C THR A 43 15.81 11.99 3.10
N THR A 44 15.99 12.48 4.33
CA THR A 44 16.05 11.60 5.47
C THR A 44 14.72 10.88 5.39
N HIS A 45 14.76 9.62 4.98
CA HIS A 45 13.61 8.75 4.98
C HIS A 45 13.05 8.81 6.40
N GLU A 46 12.07 9.69 6.66
CA GLU A 46 11.21 9.50 7.82
C GLU A 46 10.73 8.06 7.66
N SER A 47 11.05 7.25 8.67
CA SER A 47 10.67 5.86 8.64
C SER A 47 9.15 5.87 8.58
N SER A 48 8.57 5.51 7.42
CA SER A 48 7.12 5.41 7.28
C SER A 48 6.63 4.62 8.48
N ASP A 49 5.69 5.17 9.24
CA ASP A 49 5.14 4.47 10.40
C ASP A 49 4.39 3.23 9.89
N LEU A 50 5.08 2.09 9.93
CA LEU A 50 4.54 0.81 9.47
C LEU A 50 3.71 0.12 10.56
N SER A 51 3.61 0.66 11.77
CA SER A 51 3.01 -0.02 12.92
C SER A 51 1.57 -0.48 12.67
N HIS A 52 0.83 0.28 11.85
CA HIS A 52 -0.53 -0.10 11.46
C HIS A 52 -0.55 -1.35 10.57
N LEU A 53 0.32 -1.41 9.55
CA LEU A 53 0.43 -2.56 8.65
C LEU A 53 1.00 -3.78 9.38
N GLU A 54 2.03 -3.58 10.20
CA GLU A 54 2.63 -4.65 11.02
C GLU A 54 1.57 -5.30 11.89
N ARG A 55 0.74 -4.50 12.59
CA ARG A 55 -0.36 -5.03 13.41
C ARG A 55 -1.39 -5.81 12.62
N ILE A 56 -1.79 -5.36 11.43
CA ILE A 56 -2.71 -6.11 10.56
C ILE A 56 -2.14 -7.50 10.23
N LEU A 57 -0.85 -7.55 9.89
CA LEU A 57 -0.17 -8.77 9.47
C LEU A 57 0.08 -9.72 10.65
N GLU A 58 0.48 -9.19 11.81
CA GLU A 58 0.63 -9.94 13.07
C GLU A 58 -0.69 -10.56 13.50
N ASP A 59 -1.78 -9.79 13.48
CA ASP A 59 -3.12 -10.29 13.77
C ASP A 59 -3.50 -11.45 12.84
N GLY A 60 -3.18 -11.33 11.55
CA GLY A 60 -3.47 -12.35 10.54
C GLY A 60 -2.70 -13.64 10.77
N GLN A 61 -1.43 -13.55 11.17
CA GLN A 61 -0.62 -14.70 11.54
C GLN A 61 -1.12 -15.36 12.82
N ALA A 62 -1.44 -14.55 13.85
CA ALA A 62 -1.92 -15.06 15.13
C ALA A 62 -3.28 -15.79 15.02
N GLN A 63 -4.12 -15.37 14.08
CA GLN A 63 -5.44 -15.97 13.83
C GLN A 63 -5.40 -17.13 12.82
N GLY A 64 -4.23 -17.42 12.23
CA GLY A 64 -4.08 -18.44 11.19
C GLY A 64 -4.75 -18.08 9.86
N GLU A 65 -5.13 -16.81 9.65
CA GLU A 65 -5.64 -16.32 8.36
C GLU A 65 -4.52 -16.17 7.33
N MET A 66 -3.30 -15.91 7.82
CA MET A 66 -2.10 -15.68 7.04
C MET A 66 -1.00 -16.66 7.44
N ARG A 67 -0.19 -17.08 6.46
CA ARG A 67 0.97 -17.95 6.70
C ARG A 67 2.09 -17.20 7.42
N ALA A 68 3.10 -17.93 7.90
CA ALA A 68 4.30 -17.32 8.46
C ALA A 68 5.14 -16.61 7.37
N PHE A 69 5.52 -15.36 7.65
CA PHE A 69 6.46 -14.55 6.87
C PHE A 69 7.06 -13.47 7.80
N ASP A 70 8.15 -12.83 7.35
CA ASP A 70 8.70 -11.67 8.04
C ASP A 70 7.74 -10.47 7.90
N VAL A 71 7.13 -10.06 9.02
CA VAL A 71 6.12 -8.99 9.09
C VAL A 71 6.69 -7.66 8.60
N ARG A 72 7.93 -7.33 8.98
CA ARG A 72 8.54 -6.04 8.63
C ARG A 72 8.81 -5.96 7.13
N VAL A 73 9.29 -7.04 6.53
CA VAL A 73 9.52 -7.14 5.07
C VAL A 73 8.20 -7.00 4.33
N MET A 74 7.16 -7.72 4.75
CA MET A 74 5.85 -7.65 4.10
C MET A 74 5.21 -6.26 4.24
N ALA A 75 5.21 -5.67 5.45
CA ALA A 75 4.68 -4.33 5.69
C ALA A 75 5.40 -3.28 4.83
N THR A 76 6.74 -3.34 4.78
CA THR A 76 7.55 -2.44 3.95
C THR A 76 7.19 -2.60 2.47
N THR A 77 7.05 -3.83 1.99
CA THR A 77 6.74 -4.11 0.58
C THR A 77 5.37 -3.58 0.19
N VAL A 78 4.36 -3.77 1.04
CA VAL A 78 3.01 -3.21 0.84
C VAL A 78 3.05 -1.68 0.80
N GLN A 79 3.71 -1.05 1.78
CA GLN A 79 3.85 0.40 1.85
C GLN A 79 4.52 0.96 0.59
N ARG A 80 5.64 0.36 0.14
CA ARG A 80 6.34 0.81 -1.07
C ARG A 80 5.50 0.61 -2.33
N ALA A 81 4.74 -0.49 -2.43
CA ALA A 81 3.87 -0.72 -3.58
C ALA A 81 2.81 0.39 -3.73
N VAL A 82 2.19 0.82 -2.62
CA VAL A 82 1.19 1.90 -2.67
C VAL A 82 1.81 3.30 -2.80
N GLU A 83 3.00 3.55 -2.26
CA GLU A 83 3.73 4.81 -2.43
C GLU A 83 4.12 5.11 -3.89
N THR A 84 4.18 4.09 -4.75
CA THR A 84 4.52 4.27 -6.17
C THR A 84 3.34 4.77 -7.02
N VAL A 85 2.10 4.66 -6.53
CA VAL A 85 0.87 5.02 -7.28
C VAL A 85 0.91 6.43 -7.89
N PRO A 86 1.38 7.47 -7.17
CA PRO A 86 1.47 8.82 -7.75
C PRO A 86 2.40 8.88 -8.97
N PHE A 87 3.50 8.13 -8.96
CA PHE A 87 4.43 8.07 -10.10
C PHE A 87 3.80 7.35 -11.29
N GLN A 88 3.02 6.29 -11.01
CA GLN A 88 2.25 5.59 -12.05
C GLN A 88 1.23 6.52 -12.70
N LEU A 89 0.49 7.29 -11.91
CA LEU A 89 -0.47 8.29 -12.39
C LEU A 89 0.18 9.44 -13.17
N GLN A 90 1.42 9.80 -12.83
CA GLN A 90 2.17 10.80 -13.60
C GLN A 90 2.58 10.25 -14.98
N ALA A 91 2.98 8.98 -15.06
CA ALA A 91 3.38 8.32 -16.29
C ALA A 91 2.17 7.98 -17.18
N ASP A 92 1.05 7.59 -16.57
CA ASP A 92 -0.22 7.29 -17.22
C ASP A 92 -1.37 8.01 -16.50
N PRO A 93 -1.74 9.23 -16.96
CA PRO A 93 -2.83 10.00 -16.37
C PRO A 93 -4.20 9.33 -16.47
N ASP A 94 -4.38 8.33 -17.34
CA ASP A 94 -5.64 7.62 -17.56
C ASP A 94 -5.67 6.25 -16.86
N LEU A 95 -4.66 5.95 -16.03
CA LEU A 95 -4.55 4.70 -15.27
C LEU A 95 -5.88 4.36 -14.57
N ASP A 96 -6.34 3.12 -14.78
CA ASP A 96 -7.44 2.55 -14.01
C ASP A 96 -6.96 2.18 -12.60
N CYS A 97 -7.02 3.15 -11.69
CA CYS A 97 -6.64 2.99 -10.29
C CYS A 97 -7.43 1.89 -9.58
N ALA A 98 -8.69 1.66 -9.95
CA ALA A 98 -9.50 0.62 -9.34
C ALA A 98 -9.04 -0.78 -9.78
N ALA A 99 -8.70 -0.96 -11.06
CA ALA A 99 -8.06 -2.19 -11.53
C ALA A 99 -6.67 -2.38 -10.89
N TYR A 100 -5.86 -1.32 -10.83
CA TYR A 100 -4.54 -1.36 -10.21
C TYR A 100 -4.60 -1.78 -8.73
N ALA A 101 -5.52 -1.20 -7.95
CA ALA A 101 -5.73 -1.59 -6.56
C ALA A 101 -6.12 -3.07 -6.43
N ARG A 102 -7.05 -3.56 -7.27
CA ARG A 102 -7.47 -4.97 -7.26
C ARG A 102 -6.31 -5.93 -7.52
N GLU A 103 -5.44 -5.62 -8.48
CA GLU A 103 -4.26 -6.43 -8.76
C GLU A 103 -3.27 -6.45 -7.58
N LEU A 104 -3.04 -5.31 -6.91
CA LEU A 104 -2.23 -5.27 -5.70
C LEU A 104 -2.85 -6.07 -4.55
N VAL A 105 -4.16 -5.95 -4.34
CA VAL A 105 -4.87 -6.72 -3.33
C VAL A 105 -4.72 -8.22 -3.59
N GLU A 106 -4.95 -8.68 -4.82
CA GLU A 106 -4.82 -10.08 -5.19
C GLU A 106 -3.37 -10.58 -5.04
N LEU A 107 -2.38 -9.76 -5.41
CA LEU A 107 -0.96 -10.08 -5.24
C LEU A 107 -0.62 -10.34 -3.77
N PHE A 108 -0.99 -9.42 -2.88
CA PHE A 108 -0.68 -9.55 -1.46
C PHE A 108 -1.54 -10.60 -0.77
N ASP A 109 -2.79 -10.80 -1.20
CA ASP A 109 -3.63 -11.89 -0.70
C ASP A 109 -2.99 -13.25 -0.97
N ARG A 110 -2.55 -13.51 -2.21
CA ARG A 110 -1.84 -14.74 -2.57
C ARG A 110 -0.53 -14.89 -1.82
N ALA A 111 0.20 -13.79 -1.61
CA ALA A 111 1.48 -13.82 -0.92
C ALA A 111 1.34 -14.10 0.59
N THR A 112 0.19 -13.74 1.20
CA THR A 112 0.02 -13.78 2.66
C THR A 112 -0.95 -14.85 3.15
N ARG A 113 -1.90 -15.31 2.34
CA ARG A 113 -2.91 -16.30 2.76
C ARG A 113 -2.27 -17.53 3.41
N ALA A 114 -2.96 -18.10 4.40
CA ALA A 114 -2.54 -19.34 5.04
C ALA A 114 -2.25 -20.44 4.01
N ASP A 115 -1.22 -21.24 4.31
CA ASP A 115 -0.92 -22.45 3.56
C ASP A 115 -2.04 -23.46 3.80
N GLY A 116 -2.51 -24.11 2.73
CA GLY A 116 -3.56 -25.13 2.76
C GLY A 116 -3.02 -26.52 3.07
#